data_AF-A0A453J285-F1
#
_entry.id   AF-A0A453J285-F1
#
_cell.length_a   1.000
_cell.length_b   1.000
_cell.length_c   1.000
_cell.angle_alpha   90.00
_cell.angle_beta   90.00
_cell.angle_gamma   90.00
#
_symmetry.space_group_name_H-M   'P 1'
#
loop_
_entity.id
_entity.type
_entity.pdbx_description
1 polymer ?
#
loop_
_entity_poly.entity_id
_entity_poly.type
_entity_poly.pdbx_seq_one_letter_code
_entity_poly.pdbx_strand_id
1 'polypeptide(L)'
;MTSLSRTLSRAGPMQPPGPRRILRTQTAVNLGEPIFDSEVVPSSLVEIAPILRVANEVEAANPRVAYLCRFYAFEKAHRLDPTSSGRGVRQFKTALLQRLERENVPTLTGRAQKSDAREIQTFYRHYYKKYIQALQNASDQGDRSQLTKAYQTANVLFEVLKAVTQQHAVEVDDEILETADKVKEKTKIYIPFNILPLDPDSGNQAVMKFPEIQAAASALRNTRGLPLPKNYESKVNEDLLDWLQAMFGFQE
;
A
#
# COMPACT_ATOMS: atom_id res chain seq x y z
N MET A 1 15.45 -4.12 94.25
CA MET A 1 15.16 -5.52 93.82
C MET A 1 14.57 -5.43 92.43
N THR A 2 15.04 -6.05 91.37
CA THR A 2 16.15 -6.97 91.13
C THR A 2 16.28 -7.01 89.60
N SER A 3 17.51 -7.04 89.10
CA SER A 3 17.84 -7.34 87.70
C SER A 3 17.41 -8.76 87.31
N LEU A 4 17.61 -9.10 86.02
CA LEU A 4 17.76 -10.43 85.36
C LEU A 4 16.71 -10.60 84.23
N SER A 5 17.00 -10.99 82.98
CA SER A 5 18.14 -11.71 82.40
C SER A 5 18.19 -11.61 80.87
N ARG A 6 19.40 -11.83 80.34
CA ARG A 6 19.79 -12.20 78.96
C ARG A 6 18.85 -13.19 78.27
N THR A 7 18.77 -13.11 76.94
CA THR A 7 19.09 -14.24 76.04
C THR A 7 19.66 -13.77 74.69
N LEU A 8 20.79 -14.37 74.30
CA LEU A 8 21.34 -14.42 72.95
C LEU A 8 20.54 -15.44 72.13
N SER A 9 20.26 -15.18 70.85
CA SER A 9 20.02 -16.19 69.80
C SER A 9 20.13 -15.52 68.42
N ARG A 10 21.27 -15.70 67.76
CA ARG A 10 21.55 -16.75 66.75
C ARG A 10 21.01 -16.36 65.38
N ALA A 11 21.93 -15.90 64.53
CA ALA A 11 21.77 -15.78 63.10
C ALA A 11 21.21 -17.09 62.51
N GLY A 12 20.05 -17.01 61.89
CA GLY A 12 19.50 -18.05 61.01
C GLY A 12 20.05 -17.86 59.59
N PRO A 13 20.32 -18.95 58.85
CA PRO A 13 20.92 -18.86 57.51
C PRO A 13 19.91 -18.33 56.49
N MET A 14 20.35 -17.42 55.63
CA MET A 14 19.59 -16.99 54.45
C MET A 14 19.36 -18.18 53.53
N GLN A 15 18.09 -18.56 53.34
CA GLN A 15 17.70 -19.47 52.27
C GLN A 15 17.80 -18.75 50.92
N PRO A 16 18.41 -19.36 49.89
CA PRO A 16 18.40 -18.80 48.54
C PRO A 16 16.99 -18.90 47.94
N PRO A 17 16.56 -17.93 47.12
CA PRO A 17 15.24 -17.98 46.49
C PRO A 17 15.19 -19.15 45.49
N GLY A 18 14.24 -20.06 45.70
CA GLY A 18 13.97 -21.17 44.78
C GLY A 18 13.57 -20.69 43.38
N PRO A 19 13.70 -21.55 42.35
CA PRO A 19 13.44 -21.17 40.97
C PRO A 19 11.97 -20.80 40.81
N ARG A 20 11.70 -19.53 40.48
CA ARG A 20 10.36 -19.07 40.07
C ARG A 20 9.96 -19.86 38.82
N ARG A 21 9.07 -20.83 39.00
CA ARG A 21 8.38 -21.53 37.92
C ARG A 21 7.66 -20.49 37.08
N ILE A 22 8.20 -20.19 35.90
CA ILE A 22 7.53 -19.37 34.90
C ILE A 22 6.29 -20.16 34.48
N LEU A 23 5.13 -19.81 35.03
CA LEU A 23 3.86 -20.20 34.45
C LEU A 23 3.84 -19.53 33.07
N ARG A 24 3.93 -20.33 32.01
CA ARG A 24 3.58 -19.89 30.66
C ARG A 24 2.13 -19.42 30.73
N THR A 25 1.95 -18.10 30.76
CA THR A 25 0.67 -17.48 30.43
C THR A 25 0.35 -17.93 29.02
N GLN A 26 -0.58 -18.87 28.89
CA GLN A 26 -1.26 -19.06 27.61
C GLN A 26 -2.06 -17.79 27.40
N THR A 27 -1.49 -16.83 26.67
CA THR A 27 -2.28 -15.83 25.99
C THR A 27 -3.09 -16.58 24.94
N ALA A 28 -4.29 -17.02 25.34
CA ALA A 28 -5.40 -17.06 24.42
C ALA A 28 -5.61 -15.61 23.97
N VAL A 29 -4.87 -15.22 22.93
CA VAL A 29 -5.03 -13.93 22.28
C VAL A 29 -6.45 -13.98 21.71
N ASN A 30 -7.38 -13.25 22.34
CA ASN A 30 -8.56 -12.79 21.65
C ASN A 30 -8.04 -11.93 20.48
N LEU A 31 -7.80 -12.58 19.34
CA LEU A 31 -7.42 -12.00 18.06
C LEU A 31 -8.64 -11.27 17.50
N GLY A 32 -9.06 -10.25 18.24
CA GLY A 32 -10.00 -9.25 17.75
C GLY A 32 -9.36 -8.51 16.58
N GLU A 33 -10.22 -7.90 15.80
CA GLU A 33 -10.00 -7.30 14.49
C GLU A 33 -8.89 -6.23 14.31
N PRO A 34 -8.32 -5.52 15.33
CA PRO A 34 -7.38 -4.41 15.06
C PRO A 34 -5.98 -4.77 14.53
N ILE A 35 -5.60 -6.06 14.35
CA ILE A 35 -4.25 -6.42 13.88
C ILE A 35 -4.09 -6.22 12.35
N PHE A 36 -5.20 -5.98 11.64
CA PHE A 36 -5.20 -5.92 10.17
C PHE A 36 -5.51 -4.54 9.60
N ASP A 37 -5.54 -3.52 10.44
CA ASP A 37 -5.39 -2.15 9.96
C ASP A 37 -4.03 -2.05 9.27
N SER A 38 -3.97 -1.34 8.14
CA SER A 38 -2.80 -1.25 7.25
C SER A 38 -1.52 -0.72 7.93
N GLU A 39 -1.56 -0.41 9.22
CA GLU A 39 -0.49 0.10 10.06
C GLU A 39 0.37 -1.01 10.73
N VAL A 40 -0.03 -2.29 10.67
CA VAL A 40 0.69 -3.41 11.32
C VAL A 40 1.36 -4.35 10.31
N VAL A 41 1.91 -3.80 9.22
CA VAL A 41 2.73 -4.57 8.27
C VAL A 41 4.21 -4.55 8.72
N PRO A 42 4.88 -5.71 8.87
CA PRO A 42 6.30 -5.75 9.19
C PRO A 42 7.14 -4.95 8.19
N SER A 43 8.21 -4.30 8.66
CA SER A 43 9.06 -3.44 7.82
C SER A 43 9.69 -4.18 6.63
N SER A 44 9.94 -5.48 6.75
CA SER A 44 10.43 -6.33 5.66
C SER A 44 9.37 -6.65 4.60
N LEU A 45 8.11 -6.27 4.82
CA LEU A 45 6.97 -6.55 3.95
C LEU A 45 6.22 -5.28 3.52
N VAL A 46 6.83 -4.10 3.61
CA VAL A 46 6.15 -2.81 3.30
C VAL A 46 5.46 -2.80 1.93
N GLU A 47 5.98 -3.54 0.95
CA GLU A 47 5.39 -3.70 -0.39
C GLU A 47 3.97 -4.29 -0.40
N ILE A 48 3.55 -5.03 0.64
CA ILE A 48 2.20 -5.61 0.69
C ILE A 48 1.17 -4.64 1.28
N ALA A 49 1.60 -3.57 1.96
CA ALA A 49 0.70 -2.64 2.64
C ALA A 49 -0.30 -1.96 1.69
N PRO A 50 0.08 -1.51 0.47
CA PRO A 50 -0.88 -0.98 -0.49
C PRO A 50 -1.97 -2.00 -0.87
N ILE A 51 -1.61 -3.29 -0.99
CA ILE A 51 -2.55 -4.36 -1.37
C ILE A 51 -3.60 -4.54 -0.27
N LEU A 52 -3.18 -4.57 0.99
CA LEU A 52 -4.10 -4.71 2.13
C LEU A 52 -5.00 -3.49 2.30
N ARG A 53 -4.47 -2.29 2.05
CA ARG A 53 -5.26 -1.05 2.06
C ARG A 53 -6.36 -1.11 1.01
N VAL A 54 -6.01 -1.47 -0.22
CA VAL A 54 -6.98 -1.65 -1.31
C VAL A 54 -8.00 -2.73 -0.97
N ALA A 55 -7.59 -3.85 -0.37
CA ALA A 55 -8.51 -4.90 0.06
C ALA A 55 -9.58 -4.37 1.02
N ASN A 56 -9.18 -3.56 2.01
CA ASN A 56 -10.11 -2.95 2.95
C ASN A 56 -11.03 -1.92 2.27
N GLU A 57 -10.53 -1.15 1.30
CA GLU A 57 -11.34 -0.18 0.55
C GLU A 57 -12.43 -0.82 -0.31
N VAL A 58 -12.12 -1.96 -0.95
CA VAL A 58 -13.06 -2.63 -1.86
C VAL A 58 -13.98 -3.62 -1.14
N GLU A 59 -13.72 -3.94 0.13
CA GLU A 59 -14.47 -4.93 0.91
C GLU A 59 -15.98 -4.65 0.94
N ALA A 60 -16.38 -3.40 1.15
CA ALA A 60 -17.78 -3.01 1.16
C ALA A 60 -18.45 -3.13 -0.23
N ALA A 61 -17.67 -2.99 -1.31
CA ALA A 61 -18.19 -3.03 -2.67
C ALA A 61 -18.22 -4.46 -3.24
N ASN A 62 -17.19 -5.25 -2.99
CA ASN A 62 -17.11 -6.65 -3.38
C ASN A 62 -16.23 -7.44 -2.39
N PRO A 63 -16.86 -8.15 -1.43
CA PRO A 63 -16.13 -8.94 -0.43
C PRO A 63 -15.25 -10.04 -1.04
N ARG A 64 -15.64 -10.62 -2.18
CA ARG A 64 -14.84 -11.66 -2.85
C ARG A 64 -13.56 -11.07 -3.43
N VAL A 65 -13.62 -9.90 -4.05
CA VAL A 65 -12.42 -9.22 -4.56
C VAL A 65 -11.48 -8.80 -3.42
N ALA A 66 -12.03 -8.32 -2.30
CA ALA A 66 -11.22 -8.04 -1.11
C ALA A 66 -10.50 -9.28 -0.58
N TYR A 67 -11.19 -10.43 -0.52
CA TYR A 67 -10.60 -11.71 -0.19
C TYR A 67 -9.46 -12.08 -1.14
N LEU A 68 -9.65 -11.94 -2.46
CA LEU A 68 -8.61 -12.22 -3.46
C LEU A 68 -7.39 -11.30 -3.30
N CYS A 69 -7.59 -10.03 -2.97
CA CYS A 69 -6.51 -9.09 -2.69
C CYS A 69 -5.70 -9.52 -1.45
N ARG A 70 -6.37 -9.94 -0.37
CA ARG A 70 -5.71 -10.46 0.84
C ARG A 70 -4.96 -11.76 0.58
N PHE A 71 -5.54 -12.65 -0.23
CA PHE A 71 -4.90 -13.90 -0.63
C PHE A 71 -3.63 -13.63 -1.43
N TYR A 72 -3.70 -12.72 -2.40
CA TYR A 72 -2.54 -12.28 -3.17
C TYR A 72 -1.47 -11.63 -2.28
N ALA A 73 -1.87 -10.78 -1.32
CA ALA A 73 -0.95 -10.20 -0.35
C ALA A 73 -0.23 -11.26 0.48
N PHE A 74 -0.93 -12.33 0.89
CA PHE A 74 -0.32 -13.47 1.58
C PHE A 74 0.71 -14.20 0.72
N GLU A 75 0.38 -14.50 -0.54
CA GLU A 75 1.33 -15.12 -1.47
C GLU A 75 2.55 -14.24 -1.71
N LYS A 76 2.35 -12.94 -1.93
CA LYS A 76 3.44 -11.97 -2.13
C LYS A 76 4.33 -11.90 -0.89
N ALA A 77 3.74 -11.86 0.31
CA ALA A 77 4.49 -11.93 1.57
C ALA A 77 5.29 -13.23 1.68
N HIS A 78 4.74 -14.37 1.22
CA HIS A 78 5.46 -15.65 1.20
C HIS A 78 6.65 -15.62 0.24
N ARG A 79 6.51 -15.04 -0.95
CA ARG A 79 7.62 -14.86 -1.91
C ARG A 79 8.73 -13.95 -1.36
N LEU A 80 8.36 -12.88 -0.65
CA LEU A 80 9.32 -11.91 -0.09
C LEU A 80 10.15 -12.46 1.09
N ASP A 81 9.56 -13.31 1.94
CA ASP A 81 10.28 -13.95 3.06
C ASP A 81 9.83 -15.40 3.26
N PRO A 82 10.28 -16.35 2.42
CA PRO A 82 9.82 -17.75 2.47
C PRO A 82 10.06 -18.39 3.84
N THR A 83 11.18 -18.06 4.49
CA THR A 83 11.57 -18.58 5.81
C THR A 83 10.86 -17.91 6.99
N SER A 84 10.12 -16.82 6.75
CA SER A 84 9.46 -16.03 7.79
C SER A 84 10.41 -15.58 8.90
N SER A 85 11.64 -15.22 8.52
CA SER A 85 12.73 -14.84 9.41
C SER A 85 12.67 -13.37 9.86
N GLY A 86 11.95 -12.53 9.14
CA GLY A 86 11.77 -11.12 9.50
C GLY A 86 11.02 -10.95 10.83
N ARG A 87 11.36 -9.89 11.57
CA ARG A 87 10.72 -9.56 12.84
C ARG A 87 9.21 -9.44 12.65
N GLY A 88 8.43 -10.25 13.38
CA GLY A 88 6.96 -10.23 13.32
C GLY A 88 6.34 -10.85 12.06
N VAL A 89 7.13 -11.25 11.06
CA VAL A 89 6.62 -11.79 9.77
C VAL A 89 5.83 -13.07 9.98
N ARG A 90 6.32 -13.99 10.79
CA ARG A 90 5.62 -15.25 11.07
C ARG A 90 4.26 -15.01 11.72
N GLN A 91 4.21 -14.12 12.71
CA GLN A 91 2.96 -13.75 13.41
C GLN A 91 1.97 -13.12 12.43
N PHE A 92 2.45 -12.18 11.62
CA PHE A 92 1.67 -11.52 10.59
C PHE A 92 1.09 -12.52 9.57
N LYS A 93 1.92 -13.41 9.01
CA LYS A 93 1.47 -14.43 8.04
C LYS A 93 0.46 -15.39 8.64
N THR A 94 0.71 -15.87 9.86
CA THR A 94 -0.23 -16.77 10.55
C THR A 94 -1.57 -16.08 10.79
N ALA A 95 -1.56 -14.83 11.23
CA ALA A 95 -2.80 -14.06 11.45
C ALA A 95 -3.55 -13.84 10.12
N LEU A 96 -2.85 -13.44 9.05
CA LEU A 96 -3.45 -13.23 7.74
C LEU A 96 -4.05 -14.52 7.17
N LEU A 97 -3.38 -15.66 7.33
CA LEU A 97 -3.89 -16.97 6.91
C LEU A 97 -5.16 -17.35 7.66
N GLN A 98 -5.20 -17.18 9.00
CA GLN A 98 -6.40 -17.46 9.79
C GLN A 98 -7.59 -16.59 9.38
N ARG A 99 -7.34 -15.32 9.00
CA ARG A 99 -8.37 -14.43 8.48
C ARG A 99 -8.88 -14.93 7.13
N LEU A 100 -7.98 -15.32 6.22
CA LEU A 100 -8.35 -15.89 4.93
C LEU A 100 -9.21 -17.16 5.08
N GLU A 101 -8.85 -18.06 6.00
CA GLU A 101 -9.63 -19.27 6.26
C GLU A 101 -11.06 -18.94 6.71
N ARG A 102 -11.23 -17.93 7.57
CA ARG A 102 -12.54 -17.48 8.05
C ARG A 102 -13.38 -16.82 6.96
N GLU A 103 -12.75 -16.01 6.10
CA GLU A 103 -13.44 -15.22 5.07
C GLU A 103 -13.72 -16.02 3.79
N ASN A 104 -13.04 -17.14 3.55
CA ASN A 104 -13.14 -17.85 2.27
C ASN A 104 -14.57 -18.34 1.96
N VAL A 105 -15.18 -19.11 2.86
CA VAL A 105 -16.52 -19.67 2.65
C VAL A 105 -17.62 -18.60 2.49
N PRO A 106 -17.72 -17.58 3.36
CA PRO A 106 -18.78 -16.57 3.22
C PRO A 106 -18.61 -15.74 1.94
N THR A 107 -17.37 -15.36 1.57
CA THR A 107 -17.13 -14.59 0.35
C THR A 107 -17.35 -15.42 -0.92
N LEU A 108 -17.04 -16.72 -0.87
CA LEU A 108 -17.28 -17.63 -2.00
C LEU A 108 -18.78 -17.85 -2.24
N THR A 109 -19.57 -18.01 -1.17
CA THR A 109 -21.03 -18.16 -1.24
C THR A 109 -21.70 -16.89 -1.79
N GLY A 110 -21.17 -15.71 -1.42
CA GLY A 110 -21.65 -14.41 -1.91
C GLY A 110 -21.14 -13.99 -3.29
N ARG A 111 -20.38 -14.85 -3.99
CA ARG A 111 -19.78 -14.51 -5.29
C ARG A 111 -20.84 -14.42 -6.39
N ALA A 112 -20.75 -13.37 -7.22
CA ALA A 112 -21.69 -13.15 -8.32
C ALA A 112 -21.35 -13.98 -9.58
N GLN A 113 -20.06 -14.22 -9.82
CA GLN A 113 -19.54 -14.89 -11.01
C GLN A 113 -19.22 -16.37 -10.77
N LYS A 114 -19.02 -17.09 -11.88
CA LYS A 114 -18.71 -18.53 -11.88
C LYS A 114 -17.29 -18.86 -11.42
N SER A 115 -16.35 -17.93 -11.58
CA SER A 115 -14.95 -18.09 -11.18
C SER A 115 -14.41 -16.79 -10.58
N ASP A 116 -13.38 -16.91 -9.76
CA ASP A 116 -12.73 -15.76 -9.16
C ASP A 116 -12.10 -14.85 -10.21
N ALA A 117 -11.50 -15.42 -11.26
CA ALA A 117 -10.97 -14.67 -12.40
C ALA A 117 -12.04 -13.79 -13.06
N ARG A 118 -13.25 -14.33 -13.31
CA ARG A 118 -14.35 -13.55 -13.90
C ARG A 118 -14.90 -12.49 -12.95
N GLU A 119 -14.94 -12.78 -11.65
CA GLU A 119 -15.35 -11.82 -10.61
C GLU A 119 -14.44 -10.58 -10.63
N ILE A 120 -13.13 -10.78 -10.55
CA ILE A 120 -12.17 -9.67 -10.51
C ILE A 120 -12.08 -8.93 -11.86
N GLN A 121 -12.22 -9.61 -13.01
CA GLN A 121 -12.29 -8.95 -14.32
C GLN A 121 -13.50 -8.01 -14.40
N THR A 122 -14.67 -8.50 -13.99
CA THR A 122 -15.92 -7.71 -14.01
C THR A 122 -15.82 -6.51 -13.07
N PHE A 123 -15.28 -6.73 -11.86
CA PHE A 123 -15.07 -5.68 -10.88
C PHE A 123 -14.07 -4.63 -11.37
N TYR A 124 -12.96 -5.03 -12.00
CA TYR A 124 -11.97 -4.11 -12.54
C TYR A 124 -12.57 -3.18 -13.60
N ARG A 125 -13.34 -3.74 -14.56
CA ARG A 125 -14.04 -2.93 -15.57
C ARG A 125 -15.03 -1.95 -14.94
N HIS A 126 -15.79 -2.41 -13.94
CA HIS A 126 -16.73 -1.56 -13.22
C HIS A 126 -16.01 -0.42 -12.48
N TYR A 127 -14.91 -0.75 -11.80
CA TYR A 127 -14.09 0.21 -11.07
C TYR A 127 -13.52 1.28 -12.01
N TYR A 128 -12.97 0.87 -13.15
CA TYR A 128 -12.41 1.79 -14.15
C TYR A 128 -13.45 2.78 -14.65
N LYS A 129 -14.63 2.30 -15.04
CA LYS A 129 -15.73 3.17 -15.53
C LYS A 129 -16.24 4.12 -14.44
N LYS A 130 -16.40 3.61 -13.21
CA LYS A 130 -17.00 4.36 -12.11
C LYS A 130 -16.07 5.40 -11.50
N TYR A 131 -14.79 5.09 -11.34
CA TYR A 131 -13.85 5.95 -10.65
C TYR A 131 -12.91 6.65 -11.63
N ILE A 132 -12.22 5.94 -12.53
CA ILE A 132 -11.23 6.58 -13.40
C ILE A 132 -11.92 7.42 -14.48
N GLN A 133 -12.84 6.83 -15.23
CA GLN A 133 -13.48 7.50 -16.35
C GLN A 133 -14.40 8.65 -15.88
N ALA A 134 -15.13 8.46 -14.78
CA ALA A 134 -15.96 9.52 -14.21
C ALA A 134 -15.12 10.71 -13.69
N LEU A 135 -14.04 10.44 -12.94
CA LEU A 135 -13.17 11.49 -12.41
C LEU A 135 -12.38 12.21 -13.50
N GLN A 136 -12.00 11.50 -14.58
CA GLN A 136 -11.35 12.12 -15.73
C GLN A 136 -12.29 13.07 -16.49
N ASN A 137 -13.58 12.75 -16.55
CA ASN A 137 -14.59 13.60 -17.18
C ASN A 137 -15.03 14.77 -16.29
N ALA A 138 -14.96 14.62 -14.96
CA ALA A 138 -15.33 15.63 -13.98
C ALA A 138 -14.21 16.67 -13.74
N SER A 139 -13.49 17.09 -14.79
CA SER A 139 -12.22 17.83 -14.78
C SER A 139 -12.17 19.18 -14.02
N ASP A 140 -13.21 19.54 -13.29
CA ASP A 140 -13.32 20.77 -12.52
C ASP A 140 -12.84 20.55 -11.07
N GLN A 141 -11.52 20.70 -10.90
CA GLN A 141 -10.82 21.24 -9.71
C GLN A 141 -10.90 20.55 -8.34
N GLY A 142 -11.70 19.51 -8.11
CA GLY A 142 -11.82 18.89 -6.78
C GLY A 142 -11.06 17.57 -6.57
N ASP A 143 -10.95 16.74 -7.61
CA ASP A 143 -10.79 15.30 -7.40
C ASP A 143 -9.43 14.72 -7.82
N ARG A 144 -8.39 15.55 -7.97
CA ARG A 144 -7.05 15.04 -8.38
C ARG A 144 -6.46 14.05 -7.37
N SER A 145 -6.59 14.33 -6.07
CA SER A 145 -6.16 13.40 -5.02
C SER A 145 -6.93 12.07 -5.09
N GLN A 146 -8.23 12.14 -5.38
CA GLN A 146 -9.08 10.97 -5.57
C GLN A 146 -8.71 10.21 -6.84
N LEU A 147 -8.35 10.90 -7.92
CA LEU A 147 -7.91 10.31 -9.18
C LEU A 147 -6.56 9.61 -9.02
N THR A 148 -5.58 10.23 -8.36
CA THR A 148 -4.30 9.60 -8.02
C THR A 148 -4.53 8.35 -7.18
N LYS A 149 -5.40 8.44 -6.16
CA LYS A 149 -5.78 7.29 -5.36
C LYS A 149 -6.44 6.19 -6.21
N ALA A 150 -7.35 6.55 -7.10
CA ALA A 150 -8.03 5.60 -7.98
C ALA A 150 -7.05 4.88 -8.92
N TYR A 151 -6.04 5.57 -9.44
CA TYR A 151 -4.98 4.95 -10.24
C TYR A 151 -4.12 3.99 -9.42
N GLN A 152 -3.74 4.37 -8.18
CA GLN A 152 -3.03 3.47 -7.27
C GLN A 152 -3.82 2.19 -6.98
N THR A 153 -5.11 2.35 -6.66
CA THR A 153 -6.02 1.23 -6.42
C THR A 153 -6.18 0.35 -7.67
N ALA A 154 -6.34 0.95 -8.86
CA ALA A 154 -6.45 0.21 -10.11
C ALA A 154 -5.18 -0.60 -10.43
N ASN A 155 -3.98 -0.06 -10.22
CA ASN A 155 -2.73 -0.80 -10.41
C ASN A 155 -2.67 -2.05 -9.53
N VAL A 156 -3.03 -1.92 -8.25
CA VAL A 156 -3.08 -3.05 -7.32
C VAL A 156 -4.12 -4.08 -7.76
N LEU A 157 -5.33 -3.64 -8.14
CA LEU A 157 -6.38 -4.54 -8.63
C LEU A 157 -5.94 -5.28 -9.90
N PHE A 158 -5.20 -4.63 -10.80
CA PHE A 158 -4.66 -5.25 -11.99
C PHE A 158 -3.56 -6.28 -11.67
N GLU A 159 -2.69 -6.00 -10.70
CA GLU A 159 -1.68 -6.95 -10.20
C GLU A 159 -2.34 -8.24 -9.66
N VAL A 160 -3.38 -8.08 -8.84
CA VAL A 160 -4.18 -9.20 -8.29
C VAL A 160 -4.89 -9.94 -9.42
N LEU A 161 -5.51 -9.22 -10.36
CA LEU A 161 -6.19 -9.80 -11.52
C LEU A 161 -5.25 -10.70 -12.33
N LYS A 162 -4.04 -10.21 -12.62
CA LYS A 162 -3.04 -10.97 -13.38
C LYS A 162 -2.66 -12.26 -12.65
N ALA A 163 -2.45 -12.19 -11.33
CA ALA A 163 -2.11 -13.36 -10.52
C ALA A 163 -3.22 -14.41 -10.50
N VAL A 164 -4.47 -14.00 -10.27
CA VAL A 164 -5.64 -14.91 -10.25
C VAL A 164 -5.87 -15.54 -11.63
N THR A 165 -5.70 -14.76 -12.69
CA THR A 165 -5.91 -15.21 -14.06
C THR A 165 -4.85 -16.24 -14.49
N GLN A 166 -3.59 -16.05 -14.08
CA GLN A 166 -2.51 -17.02 -14.26
C GLN A 166 -2.78 -18.34 -13.51
N GLN A 167 -3.31 -18.29 -12.29
CA GLN A 167 -3.63 -19.49 -11.51
C GLN A 167 -4.76 -20.32 -12.13
N HIS A 168 -5.72 -19.68 -12.79
CA HIS A 168 -6.87 -20.35 -13.40
C HIS A 168 -6.70 -20.64 -14.90
N ALA A 169 -5.53 -20.33 -15.49
CA ALA A 169 -5.26 -20.47 -16.92
C ALA A 169 -6.36 -19.85 -17.81
N VAL A 170 -6.91 -18.71 -17.36
CA VAL A 170 -7.87 -17.90 -18.13
C VAL A 170 -7.08 -16.81 -18.85
N GLU A 171 -7.55 -16.32 -19.99
CA GLU A 171 -6.95 -15.15 -20.63
C GLU A 171 -7.56 -13.86 -20.06
N VAL A 172 -6.73 -12.84 -19.87
CA VAL A 172 -7.19 -11.49 -19.56
C VAL A 172 -7.68 -10.87 -20.86
N ASP A 173 -8.85 -10.24 -20.84
CA ASP A 173 -9.35 -9.59 -22.07
C ASP A 173 -8.43 -8.43 -22.48
N ASP A 174 -8.16 -8.31 -23.78
CA ASP A 174 -7.23 -7.29 -24.33
C ASP A 174 -7.62 -5.85 -23.96
N GLU A 175 -8.92 -5.56 -23.84
CA GLU A 175 -9.44 -4.26 -23.38
C GLU A 175 -8.94 -3.92 -21.96
N ILE A 176 -8.84 -4.92 -21.08
CA ILE A 176 -8.35 -4.73 -19.72
C ILE A 176 -6.84 -4.47 -19.72
N LEU A 177 -6.10 -5.13 -20.63
CA LEU A 177 -4.67 -4.92 -20.76
C LEU A 177 -4.36 -3.50 -21.25
N GLU A 178 -5.06 -3.04 -22.29
CA GLU A 178 -4.90 -1.68 -22.82
C GLU A 178 -5.26 -0.60 -21.79
N THR A 179 -6.35 -0.79 -21.04
CA THR A 179 -6.74 0.14 -19.98
C THR A 179 -5.73 0.15 -18.83
N ALA A 180 -5.16 -0.99 -18.47
CA ALA A 180 -4.12 -1.07 -17.45
C ALA A 180 -2.83 -0.35 -17.90
N ASP A 181 -2.43 -0.46 -19.16
CA ASP A 181 -1.27 0.26 -19.70
C ASP A 181 -1.49 1.78 -19.64
N LYS A 182 -2.69 2.26 -20.01
CA LYS A 182 -3.07 3.68 -19.86
C LYS A 182 -3.03 4.14 -18.41
N VAL A 183 -3.54 3.32 -17.47
CA VAL A 183 -3.47 3.62 -16.02
C VAL A 183 -2.03 3.71 -15.56
N LYS A 184 -1.17 2.78 -15.99
CA LYS A 184 0.24 2.76 -15.63
C LYS A 184 0.99 3.99 -16.14
N GLU A 185 0.72 4.41 -17.38
CA GLU A 185 1.28 5.66 -17.93
C GLU A 185 0.82 6.87 -17.15
N LYS A 186 -0.49 7.00 -16.89
CA LYS A 186 -1.01 8.14 -16.10
C LYS A 186 -0.51 8.13 -14.67
N THR A 187 -0.36 6.97 -14.02
CA THR A 187 0.18 6.90 -12.64
C THR A 187 1.57 7.53 -12.54
N LYS A 188 2.42 7.39 -13.57
CA LYS A 188 3.74 8.05 -13.61
C LYS A 188 3.65 9.58 -13.65
N ILE A 189 2.56 10.10 -14.20
CA ILE A 189 2.29 11.53 -14.37
C ILE A 189 1.68 12.12 -13.07
N TYR A 190 0.84 11.35 -12.36
CA TYR A 190 0.16 11.78 -11.15
C TYR A 190 0.98 11.44 -9.88
N ILE A 191 2.04 12.21 -9.61
CA ILE A 191 2.86 12.04 -8.40
C ILE A 191 2.14 12.65 -7.16
N PRO A 192 1.97 11.91 -6.05
CA PRO A 192 1.21 12.36 -4.88
C PRO A 192 1.72 13.61 -4.14
N PHE A 193 2.96 14.06 -4.37
CA PHE A 193 3.64 15.05 -3.51
C PHE A 193 4.11 16.32 -4.22
N ASN A 194 3.33 16.85 -5.17
CA ASN A 194 3.65 18.14 -5.78
C ASN A 194 2.73 19.23 -5.21
N ILE A 195 3.32 20.19 -4.48
CA ILE A 195 2.67 21.41 -3.99
C ILE A 195 2.05 22.20 -5.17
N LEU A 196 2.69 22.10 -6.35
CA LEU A 196 2.18 22.61 -7.61
C LEU A 196 2.12 21.49 -8.65
N PRO A 197 0.94 21.21 -9.24
CA PRO A 197 0.82 20.15 -10.21
C PRO A 197 1.35 20.63 -11.56
N LEU A 198 2.64 20.39 -11.80
CA LEU A 198 3.37 20.79 -13.02
C LEU A 198 3.23 19.78 -14.17
N ASP A 199 2.43 18.73 -13.99
CA ASP A 199 2.19 17.73 -15.02
C ASP A 199 1.40 18.27 -16.22
N PRO A 200 1.51 17.64 -17.40
CA PRO A 200 0.87 18.11 -18.63
C PRO A 200 -0.64 18.34 -18.51
N ASP A 201 -1.33 17.51 -17.71
CA ASP A 201 -2.78 17.54 -17.54
C ASP A 201 -3.24 18.63 -16.54
N SER A 202 -2.32 19.38 -15.91
CA SER A 202 -2.63 20.31 -14.80
C SER A 202 -2.60 21.79 -15.14
N GLY A 203 -2.27 22.15 -16.38
CA GLY A 203 -2.20 23.56 -16.80
C GLY A 203 -3.50 24.35 -16.56
N ASN A 204 -4.65 23.67 -16.50
CA ASN A 204 -5.97 24.30 -16.39
C ASN A 204 -6.48 24.48 -14.94
N GLN A 205 -5.72 24.06 -13.93
CA GLN A 205 -6.15 24.16 -12.53
C GLN A 205 -6.25 25.62 -12.05
N ALA A 206 -7.17 25.91 -11.12
CA ALA A 206 -7.35 27.26 -10.56
C ALA A 206 -6.07 27.83 -9.97
N VAL A 207 -5.29 26.99 -9.28
CA VAL A 207 -4.03 27.42 -8.68
C VAL A 207 -3.03 27.90 -9.74
N MET A 208 -3.04 27.29 -10.93
CA MET A 208 -2.21 27.70 -12.07
C MET A 208 -2.70 29.01 -12.73
N LYS A 209 -3.89 29.51 -12.37
CA LYS A 209 -4.41 30.80 -12.86
C LYS A 209 -3.90 31.99 -12.03
N PHE A 210 -3.32 31.76 -10.86
CA PHE A 210 -2.74 32.84 -10.06
C PHE A 210 -1.50 33.41 -10.75
N PRO A 211 -1.39 34.74 -10.90
CA PRO A 211 -0.29 35.37 -11.62
C PRO A 211 1.07 35.10 -10.96
N GLU A 212 1.12 34.98 -9.64
CA GLU A 212 2.34 34.65 -8.88
C GLU A 212 2.85 33.25 -9.24
N ILE A 213 1.94 32.29 -9.36
CA ILE A 213 2.26 30.90 -9.73
C ILE A 213 2.71 30.83 -11.18
N GLN A 214 2.06 31.57 -12.09
CA GLN A 214 2.47 31.63 -13.49
C GLN A 214 3.85 32.25 -13.67
N ALA A 215 4.14 33.34 -12.94
CA ALA A 215 5.44 33.99 -12.96
C ALA A 215 6.54 33.06 -12.44
N ALA A 216 6.30 32.38 -11.31
CA ALA A 216 7.23 31.41 -10.74
C ALA A 216 7.48 30.22 -11.69
N ALA A 217 6.42 29.63 -12.26
CA ALA A 217 6.54 28.53 -13.23
C ALA A 217 7.29 28.96 -14.49
N SER A 218 7.04 30.17 -15.00
CA SER A 218 7.75 30.72 -16.15
C SER A 218 9.23 30.97 -15.86
N ALA A 219 9.56 31.44 -14.66
CA ALA A 219 10.95 31.64 -14.24
C ALA A 219 11.71 30.31 -14.12
N LEU A 220 11.09 29.28 -13.55
CA LEU A 220 11.69 27.94 -13.43
C LEU A 220 11.89 27.27 -14.79
N ARG A 221 10.98 27.50 -15.75
CA ARG A 221 11.11 26.97 -17.12
C ARG A 221 12.09 27.75 -18.00
N ASN A 222 12.59 28.90 -17.54
CA ASN A 222 13.52 29.70 -18.31
C ASN A 222 14.97 29.18 -18.14
N THR A 223 15.28 28.07 -18.80
CA THR A 223 16.63 27.46 -18.83
C THR A 223 17.47 27.93 -20.02
N ARG A 224 17.06 29.03 -20.70
CA ARG A 224 17.76 29.55 -21.88
C ARG A 224 19.20 29.93 -21.53
N GLY A 225 20.15 29.41 -22.29
CA GLY A 225 21.58 29.68 -22.13
C GLY A 225 22.32 28.74 -21.17
N LEU A 226 21.63 27.75 -20.59
CA LEU A 226 22.29 26.71 -19.80
C LEU A 226 22.92 25.63 -20.72
N PRO A 227 24.11 25.10 -20.36
CA PRO A 227 24.75 24.02 -21.11
C PRO A 227 23.98 22.71 -20.93
N LEU A 228 23.76 21.97 -22.02
CA LEU A 228 23.06 20.68 -22.02
C LEU A 228 24.04 19.51 -22.18
N PRO A 229 23.82 18.36 -21.52
CA PRO A 229 24.59 17.14 -21.76
C PRO A 229 24.49 16.66 -23.22
N LYS A 230 25.55 16.05 -23.74
CA LYS A 230 25.63 15.63 -25.16
C LYS A 230 24.57 14.57 -25.58
N ASN A 231 23.98 13.86 -24.61
CA ASN A 231 22.99 12.80 -24.84
C ASN A 231 21.63 13.13 -24.19
N TYR A 232 21.31 14.41 -24.03
CA TYR A 232 20.10 14.82 -23.34
C TYR A 232 18.88 14.81 -24.26
N GLU A 233 17.84 14.07 -23.86
CA GLU A 233 16.53 14.09 -24.52
C GLU A 233 15.64 15.13 -23.84
N SER A 234 15.30 16.20 -24.56
CA SER A 234 14.46 17.28 -24.04
C SER A 234 13.01 16.81 -23.81
N LYS A 235 12.48 17.02 -22.61
CA LYS A 235 11.09 16.77 -22.22
C LYS A 235 10.20 17.98 -22.53
N VAL A 236 8.93 17.72 -22.84
CA VAL A 236 7.92 18.73 -23.27
C VAL A 236 7.58 19.77 -22.17
N ASN A 237 8.03 19.59 -20.93
CA ASN A 237 7.80 20.52 -19.82
C ASN A 237 9.01 20.63 -18.89
N GLU A 238 10.22 20.63 -19.45
CA GLU A 238 11.46 20.75 -18.69
C GLU A 238 11.54 22.06 -17.90
N ASP A 239 11.98 21.95 -16.65
CA ASP A 239 12.30 23.09 -15.81
C ASP A 239 13.76 23.06 -15.32
N LEU A 240 14.13 24.06 -14.53
CA LEU A 240 15.45 24.18 -13.94
C LEU A 240 15.84 22.96 -13.08
N LEU A 241 14.89 22.28 -12.43
CA LEU A 241 15.15 21.11 -11.61
C LEU A 241 15.46 19.88 -12.47
N ASP A 242 14.74 19.69 -13.58
CA ASP A 242 15.08 18.67 -14.58
C ASP A 242 16.51 18.88 -15.13
N TRP A 243 16.88 20.14 -15.40
CA TRP A 243 18.23 20.48 -15.85
C TRP A 243 19.29 20.18 -14.77
N LEU A 244 19.03 20.54 -13.51
CA LEU A 244 19.91 20.23 -12.38
C LEU A 244 20.07 18.72 -12.18
N GLN A 245 18.99 17.96 -12.30
CA GLN A 245 19.04 16.50 -12.25
C GLN A 245 19.91 15.94 -13.39
N ALA A 246 19.74 16.43 -14.61
CA ALA A 246 20.52 15.97 -15.76
C ALA A 246 22.02 16.28 -15.65
N MET A 247 22.38 17.41 -15.05
CA MET A 247 23.76 17.84 -14.92
C MET A 247 24.47 17.27 -13.69
N PHE A 248 23.75 17.08 -12.58
CA PHE A 248 24.34 16.78 -11.27
C PHE A 248 23.81 15.51 -10.61
N GLY A 249 22.76 14.87 -11.15
CA GLY A 249 22.20 13.63 -10.61
C GLY A 249 21.46 13.79 -9.28
N PHE A 250 20.84 14.95 -9.02
CA PHE A 250 20.09 15.17 -7.77
C PHE A 250 18.72 14.46 -7.82
N GLN A 251 18.31 13.80 -6.71
CA GLN A 251 17.08 12.99 -6.57
C GLN A 251 17.03 11.70 -7.43
N GLU A 252 17.87 10.72 -7.09
CA GLU A 252 17.53 9.30 -7.34
C GLU A 252 16.56 8.75 -6.28
#